data_AF-A0A6H0QUM9-F1
#
_entry.id   AF-A0A6H0QUM9-F1
#
_cell.length_a   1.000
_cell.length_b   1.000
_cell.length_c   1.000
_cell.angle_alpha   90.00
_cell.angle_beta   90.00
_cell.angle_gamma   90.00
#
_symmetry.space_group_name_H-M   'P 1'
#
loop_
_entity.id
_entity.type
_entity.pdbx_description
1 polymer ?
#
loop_
_entity_poly.entity_id
_entity_poly.type
_entity_poly.pdbx_seq_one_letter_code
_entity_poly.pdbx_strand_id
1 'polypeptide(L)'
;VKKYSKNRLASRQSFWAELNAACLDHQNVVRVIAASTCAPSSQDSMGTVIMEYVGNSTLHHIIYGTECVKTKKDGDGFEYTHDNLNLVQCLGYSCDIVSGLVFLHSQLIVHLDLKPANIFITQRNICKI
;
A
#
# COMPACT_ATOMS: atom_id res chain seq x y z
N VAL A 1 -10.01 2.45 -5.24
CA VAL A 1 -11.29 2.42 -4.49
C VAL A 1 -11.55 0.99 -4.04
N LYS A 2 -11.48 0.70 -2.74
CA LYS A 2 -11.72 -0.65 -2.18
C LYS A 2 -13.21 -0.77 -1.85
N LYS A 3 -13.92 -1.77 -2.42
CA LYS A 3 -15.36 -2.00 -2.18
C LYS A 3 -15.52 -3.32 -1.41
N TYR A 4 -16.15 -3.30 -0.23
CA TYR A 4 -16.34 -4.46 0.65
C TYR A 4 -17.84 -4.83 0.71
N SER A 5 -18.23 -6.09 0.43
CA SER A 5 -19.67 -6.44 0.31
C SER A 5 -20.13 -7.82 0.82
N LYS A 6 -19.45 -8.45 1.80
CA LYS A 6 -19.94 -9.75 2.37
C LYS A 6 -20.10 -9.80 3.90
N ASN A 7 -19.51 -8.87 4.66
CA ASN A 7 -19.68 -8.79 6.11
C ASN A 7 -19.74 -7.33 6.58
N ARG A 8 -20.94 -6.87 6.94
CA ARG A 8 -21.22 -5.47 7.29
C ARG A 8 -20.49 -5.02 8.55
N LEU A 9 -20.38 -5.89 9.56
CA LEU A 9 -19.68 -5.59 10.81
C LEU A 9 -18.17 -5.47 10.58
N ALA A 10 -17.60 -6.43 9.85
CA ALA A 10 -16.18 -6.40 9.50
C ALA A 10 -15.84 -5.18 8.62
N SER A 11 -16.68 -4.87 7.63
CA SER A 11 -16.47 -3.68 6.78
C SER A 11 -16.52 -2.38 7.58
N ARG A 12 -17.40 -2.28 8.58
CA ARG A 12 -17.48 -1.09 9.44
C ARG A 12 -16.25 -0.99 10.34
N GLN A 13 -15.81 -2.10 10.93
CA GLN A 13 -14.58 -2.14 11.73
C GLN A 13 -13.35 -1.76 10.90
N SER A 14 -13.21 -2.29 9.68
CA SER A 14 -12.10 -1.95 8.79
C SER A 14 -12.13 -0.47 8.39
N PHE A 15 -13.29 0.09 8.07
CA PHE A 15 -13.41 1.52 7.73
C PHE A 15 -12.98 2.44 8.89
N TRP A 16 -13.43 2.14 10.12
CA TRP A 16 -13.01 2.91 11.29
C TRP A 16 -11.54 2.70 11.63
N ALA A 17 -10.99 1.50 11.43
CA ALA A 17 -9.56 1.25 11.59
C ALA A 17 -8.73 2.07 10.59
N GLU A 18 -9.16 2.20 9.34
CA GLU A 18 -8.52 3.08 8.35
C GLU A 18 -8.60 4.57 8.76
N LEU A 19 -9.71 5.00 9.36
CA LEU A 19 -9.84 6.37 9.90
C LEU A 19 -8.93 6.67 11.09
N ASN A 20 -8.56 5.68 11.91
CA ASN A 20 -7.57 5.88 12.96
C ASN A 20 -6.18 6.26 12.39
N ALA A 21 -5.91 5.90 11.14
CA ALA A 21 -4.71 6.26 10.41
C ALA A 21 -4.83 7.57 9.62
N ALA A 22 -5.98 8.27 9.67
CA ALA A 22 -6.27 9.39 8.77
C ALA A 22 -5.32 10.60 8.90
N CYS A 23 -4.77 10.80 10.10
CA CYS A 23 -3.88 11.92 10.40
C CYS A 23 -2.39 11.53 10.38
N LEU A 24 -2.07 10.32 9.92
CA LEU A 24 -0.69 9.87 9.82
C LEU A 24 0.00 10.53 8.63
N ASP A 25 1.14 11.18 8.91
CA ASP A 25 1.98 11.79 7.89
C ASP A 25 3.44 11.37 8.12
N HIS A 26 3.90 10.45 7.28
CA HIS A 26 5.26 9.90 7.35
C HIS A 26 5.72 9.41 5.98
N GLN A 27 7.01 9.54 5.69
CA GLN A 27 7.57 9.19 4.38
C GLN A 27 7.34 7.73 3.98
N ASN A 28 7.31 6.81 4.95
CA ASN A 28 7.15 5.37 4.75
C ASN A 28 5.77 4.83 5.18
N VAL A 29 4.76 5.70 5.31
CA VAL A 29 3.36 5.30 5.54
C VAL A 29 2.47 5.91 4.46
N VAL A 30 1.54 5.13 3.92
CA VAL A 30 0.61 5.61 2.90
C VAL A 30 -0.34 6.64 3.51
N ARG A 31 -0.33 7.86 2.97
CA ARG A 31 -1.15 8.95 3.46
C ARG A 31 -2.62 8.80 3.06
N VAL A 32 -3.51 8.90 4.03
CA VAL A 32 -4.95 9.09 3.79
C VAL A 32 -5.18 10.55 3.40
N ILE A 33 -5.82 10.78 2.25
CA ILE A 33 -6.12 12.13 1.74
C ILE A 33 -7.49 12.59 2.22
N ALA A 34 -8.49 11.70 2.13
CA ALA A 34 -9.85 12.01 2.51
C ALA A 34 -10.62 10.73 2.85
N ALA A 35 -11.65 10.86 3.66
CA ALA A 35 -12.60 9.80 3.91
C ALA A 35 -14.02 10.38 3.93
N SER A 36 -14.97 9.60 3.42
CA SER A 36 -16.40 9.94 3.42
C SER A 36 -17.19 8.79 4.00
N THR A 37 -18.15 9.09 4.86
CA THR A 37 -19.15 8.14 5.40
C THR A 37 -20.42 8.11 4.57
N CYS A 38 -20.51 8.92 3.51
CA CYS A 38 -21.69 9.05 2.68
C CYS A 38 -21.60 8.09 1.49
N ALA A 39 -22.38 7.01 1.52
CA ALA A 39 -22.60 6.16 0.35
C ALA A 39 -23.93 6.55 -0.32
N PRO A 40 -23.98 6.71 -1.65
CA PRO A 40 -25.24 6.90 -2.34
C PRO A 40 -26.18 5.72 -2.03
N SER A 41 -27.47 5.99 -1.93
CA SER A 41 -28.53 5.07 -1.47
C SER A 41 -28.64 3.73 -2.22
N SER A 42 -27.88 3.55 -3.31
CA SER A 42 -27.77 2.34 -4.11
C SER A 42 -26.59 1.43 -3.77
N GLN A 43 -25.68 1.82 -2.85
CA GLN A 43 -24.50 1.06 -2.47
C GLN A 43 -24.50 0.78 -0.96
N ASP A 44 -24.53 -0.50 -0.55
CA ASP A 44 -24.37 -0.96 0.84
C ASP A 44 -22.89 -0.87 1.30
N SER A 45 -22.26 0.28 1.07
CA SER A 45 -20.88 0.57 1.50
C SER A 45 -20.91 1.51 2.71
N MET A 46 -20.08 1.27 3.72
CA MET A 46 -20.02 2.13 4.92
C MET A 46 -19.35 3.49 4.66
N GLY A 47 -18.65 3.64 3.53
CA GLY A 47 -17.92 4.85 3.19
C GLY A 47 -16.93 4.66 2.05
N THR A 48 -16.10 5.66 1.81
CA THR A 48 -14.97 5.64 0.88
C THR A 48 -13.76 6.28 1.53
N VAL A 49 -12.62 5.59 1.49
CA VAL A 49 -11.30 6.14 1.86
C VAL A 49 -10.50 6.39 0.60
N ILE A 50 -9.92 7.58 0.51
CA ILE A 50 -9.05 8.04 -0.57
C ILE A 50 -7.66 8.19 0.04
N MET A 51 -6.70 7.47 -0.54
CA MET A 51 -5.29 7.46 -0.14
C MET A 51 -4.42 8.02 -1.27
N GLU A 52 -3.20 8.42 -0.94
CA GLU A 52 -2.22 8.75 -1.97
C GLU A 52 -1.98 7.56 -2.90
N TYR A 53 -1.70 7.88 -4.16
CA TYR A 53 -1.29 6.87 -5.12
C TYR A 53 0.22 6.69 -5.04
N VAL A 54 0.66 5.53 -4.53
CA VAL A 54 2.09 5.22 -4.30
C VAL A 54 2.75 4.64 -5.55
N GLY A 55 2.04 3.79 -6.28
CA GLY A 55 2.56 3.08 -7.46
C GLY A 55 1.74 1.85 -7.80
N ASN A 56 2.15 1.13 -8.85
CA ASN A 56 1.49 -0.10 -9.32
C ASN A 56 2.15 -1.39 -8.80
N SER A 57 3.22 -1.29 -8.01
CA SER A 57 3.97 -2.44 -7.52
C SER A 57 3.97 -2.50 -6.00
N THR A 58 4.01 -3.72 -5.49
CA THR A 58 4.18 -4.03 -4.07
C THR A 58 5.40 -4.93 -3.91
N LEU A 59 5.91 -5.04 -2.68
CA LEU A 59 7.03 -5.93 -2.39
C LEU A 59 6.71 -7.39 -2.76
N HIS A 60 5.43 -7.79 -2.71
CA HIS A 60 4.98 -9.10 -3.19
C HIS A 60 5.31 -9.32 -4.68
N HIS A 61 5.08 -8.32 -5.53
CA HIS A 61 5.39 -8.42 -6.96
C HIS A 61 6.89 -8.60 -7.20
N ILE A 62 7.74 -7.90 -6.42
CA ILE A 62 9.20 -8.00 -6.54
C ILE A 62 9.72 -9.34 -6.05
N ILE A 63 9.25 -9.83 -4.90
CA ILE A 63 9.77 -11.07 -4.29
C ILE A 63 9.29 -12.31 -5.07
N TYR A 64 8.02 -12.33 -5.47
CA TYR A 64 7.38 -13.54 -6.02
C TYR A 64 7.16 -13.48 -7.54
N GLY A 65 7.52 -12.37 -8.20
CA GLY A 65 7.49 -12.29 -9.66
C GLY A 65 6.10 -12.43 -10.26
N THR A 66 5.09 -11.76 -9.69
CA THR A 66 3.79 -11.66 -10.36
C THR A 66 3.95 -10.72 -11.54
N GLU A 67 3.87 -11.25 -12.77
CA GLU A 67 4.09 -10.52 -14.03
C GLU A 67 3.38 -9.16 -14.03
N CYS A 68 4.12 -8.09 -13.73
CA CYS A 68 3.68 -6.76 -14.12
C CYS A 68 3.72 -6.74 -15.64
N VAL A 69 2.52 -6.71 -16.24
CA VAL A 69 2.24 -6.66 -17.68
C VAL A 69 3.45 -6.21 -18.49
N LYS A 70 4.03 -7.16 -19.24
CA LYS A 70 4.93 -6.90 -20.35
C LYS A 70 4.21 -5.94 -21.30
N THR A 71 4.41 -4.63 -21.16
CA THR A 71 4.16 -3.74 -22.29
C THR A 71 5.18 -4.13 -23.33
N LYS A 72 4.72 -4.89 -24.34
CA LYS A 72 5.47 -5.13 -25.56
C LYS A 72 6.02 -3.77 -26.02
N LYS A 73 7.33 -3.59 -25.95
CA LYS A 73 8.02 -2.57 -26.72
C LYS A 73 8.63 -3.28 -27.93
N ASP A 74 7.96 -3.13 -29.05
CA ASP A 74 8.66 -3.09 -30.33
C ASP A 74 9.58 -1.85 -30.28
N GLY A 75 10.90 -2.05 -30.38
CA GLY A 75 11.87 -0.99 -30.61
C GLY A 75 12.59 -0.47 -29.36
N ASP A 76 13.92 -0.69 -29.36
CA ASP A 76 14.96 -0.12 -28.50
C ASP A 76 14.81 -0.27 -26.98
N GLY A 77 15.22 -1.47 -26.52
CA GLY A 77 16.36 -1.58 -25.61
C GLY A 77 16.35 -0.75 -24.33
N PHE A 78 15.40 -1.00 -23.43
CA PHE A 78 15.65 -0.96 -22.00
C PHE A 78 14.97 -2.19 -21.39
N GLU A 79 15.77 -3.25 -21.26
CA GLU A 79 15.42 -4.50 -20.61
C GLU A 79 15.23 -4.21 -19.12
N TYR A 80 13.99 -4.17 -18.64
CA TYR A 80 13.75 -4.42 -17.22
C TYR A 80 13.95 -5.90 -17.01
N THR A 81 15.21 -6.30 -16.91
CA THR A 81 15.59 -7.60 -16.37
C THR A 81 14.82 -7.79 -15.09
N HIS A 82 14.31 -9.00 -14.85
CA HIS A 82 13.93 -9.42 -13.51
C HIS A 82 15.21 -9.41 -12.66
N ASP A 83 15.68 -8.22 -12.29
CA ASP A 83 16.75 -8.05 -11.34
C ASP A 83 16.14 -8.50 -10.02
N ASN A 84 16.48 -9.74 -9.67
CA ASN A 84 16.30 -10.25 -8.33
C ASN A 84 16.71 -9.16 -7.33
N LEU A 85 15.92 -9.00 -6.28
CA LEU A 85 16.16 -8.01 -5.23
C LEU A 85 17.62 -8.12 -4.76
N ASN A 86 18.44 -7.10 -5.07
CA ASN A 86 19.84 -7.13 -4.66
C ASN A 86 19.97 -6.77 -3.17
N LEU A 87 21.14 -7.05 -2.58
CA LEU A 87 21.35 -6.82 -1.15
C LEU A 87 21.13 -5.35 -0.74
N VAL A 88 21.51 -4.40 -1.58
CA VAL A 88 21.35 -2.97 -1.32
C VAL A 88 19.87 -2.59 -1.28
N GLN A 89 19.05 -3.10 -2.22
CA GLN A 89 17.61 -2.89 -2.23
C GLN A 89 16.94 -3.54 -1.03
N CYS A 90 17.34 -4.77 -0.68
CA CYS A 90 16.79 -5.48 0.49
C CYS A 90 17.03 -4.68 1.78
N LEU A 91 18.25 -4.17 1.98
CA LEU A 91 18.57 -3.31 3.12
C LEU A 91 17.79 -1.99 3.07
N GLY A 92 17.72 -1.34 1.91
CA GLY A 92 16.95 -0.10 1.74
C GLY A 92 15.48 -0.26 2.09
N TYR A 93 14.82 -1.28 1.55
CA TYR A 93 13.42 -1.58 1.85
C TYR A 93 13.22 -1.96 3.31
N SER A 94 14.15 -2.71 3.90
CA SER A 94 14.10 -3.04 5.32
C SER A 94 14.16 -1.78 6.19
N CYS A 95 15.05 -0.83 5.87
CA CYS A 95 15.14 0.46 6.56
C CYS A 95 13.84 1.27 6.43
N ASP A 96 13.27 1.36 5.23
CA ASP A 96 12.00 2.05 4.98
C ASP A 96 10.84 1.44 5.79
N ILE A 97 10.71 0.11 5.77
CA ILE A 97 9.66 -0.60 6.51
C ILE A 97 9.83 -0.36 8.02
N VAL A 98 11.05 -0.50 8.54
CA VAL A 98 11.32 -0.26 9.96
C VAL A 98 11.04 1.20 10.34
N SER A 99 11.42 2.16 9.49
CA SER A 99 11.12 3.58 9.69
C SER A 99 9.62 3.83 9.81
N GLY A 100 8.81 3.27 8.90
CA GLY A 100 7.35 3.35 8.98
C GLY A 100 6.77 2.69 10.23
N LEU A 101 7.27 1.51 10.61
CA LEU A 101 6.82 0.82 11.83
C LEU A 101 7.17 1.57 13.11
N VAL A 102 8.37 2.16 13.20
CA VAL A 102 8.78 3.00 14.34
C VAL A 102 7.82 4.18 14.49
N PHE A 103 7.48 4.83 13.38
CA PHE A 103 6.49 5.90 13.39
C PHE A 103 5.11 5.41 13.84
N LEU A 104 4.57 4.32 13.27
CA LEU A 104 3.28 3.76 13.68
C LEU A 104 3.25 3.41 15.18
N HIS A 105 4.30 2.76 15.68
CA HIS A 105 4.40 2.38 17.07
C HIS A 105 4.50 3.59 18.01
N SER A 106 5.12 4.69 17.57
CA SER A 106 5.13 5.97 18.33
C SER A 106 3.73 6.57 18.50
N GLN A 107 2.81 6.25 17.58
CA GLN A 107 1.39 6.64 17.63
C GLN A 107 0.50 5.58 18.29
N LEU A 108 1.10 4.55 18.93
CA LEU A 108 0.40 3.41 19.55
C LEU A 108 -0.44 2.59 18.57
N ILE A 109 -0.05 2.55 17.28
CA ILE A 109 -0.73 1.79 16.23
C ILE A 109 0.08 0.54 15.92
N VAL A 110 -0.58 -0.62 15.97
CA VAL A 110 -0.03 -1.89 15.50
C VAL A 110 -0.65 -2.22 14.14
N HIS A 111 0.16 -2.49 13.11
CA HIS A 111 -0.34 -2.74 11.75
C HIS A 111 -1.19 -4.03 11.63
N LEU A 112 -0.84 -5.09 12.38
CA LEU A 112 -1.52 -6.40 12.46
C LEU A 112 -1.60 -7.24 11.17
N ASP A 113 -1.43 -6.66 9.98
CA ASP A 113 -1.44 -7.40 8.70
C ASP A 113 -0.18 -7.10 7.87
N LEU A 114 0.99 -7.04 8.52
CA LEU A 114 2.24 -6.73 7.80
C LEU A 114 2.64 -7.93 6.93
N LYS A 115 2.64 -7.72 5.61
CA LYS A 115 3.01 -8.74 4.61
C LYS A 115 3.46 -8.05 3.32
N PRO A 116 4.20 -8.74 2.42
CA PRO A 116 4.72 -8.12 1.20
C PRO A 116 3.65 -7.47 0.31
N ALA A 117 2.40 -7.95 0.35
CA ALA A 117 1.29 -7.40 -0.42
C ALA A 117 0.79 -6.03 0.10
N ASN A 118 1.09 -5.70 1.36
CA ASN A 118 0.74 -4.42 1.99
C ASN A 118 1.95 -3.46 2.08
N ILE A 119 3.06 -3.76 1.37
CA ILE A 119 4.19 -2.84 1.23
C ILE A 119 4.21 -2.33 -0.20
N PHE A 120 3.86 -1.06 -0.40
CA PHE A 120 3.88 -0.41 -1.70
C PHE A 120 5.26 0.12 -2.04
N ILE A 121 5.60 0.13 -3.32
CA ILE A 121 6.88 0.62 -3.81
C ILE A 121 6.62 1.78 -4.75
N THR A 122 7.18 2.94 -4.38
CA THR A 122 7.07 4.16 -5.19
C THR A 122 7.92 4.05 -6.46
N GLN A 123 7.64 4.91 -7.44
CA GLN A 123 8.49 5.08 -8.62
C GLN A 123 9.94 5.50 -8.28
N ARG A 124 10.17 6.04 -7.08
CA ARG A 124 11.48 6.42 -6.57
C ARG A 124 12.17 5.31 -5.77
N ASN A 125 11.63 4.09 -5.81
CA ASN A 125 12.16 2.93 -5.12
C ASN A 125 12.17 3.05 -3.58
N ILE A 126 11.19 3.75 -3.03
CA ILE A 126 10.95 3.91 -1.58
C ILE A 126 9.74 3.06 -1.19
N CYS A 127 9.85 2.32 -0.08
CA CYS A 127 8.75 1.53 0.47
C CYS A 127 7.81 2.37 1.36
N LYS A 128 6.51 2.11 1.25
CA LYS A 128 5.47 2.61 2.15
C LYS A 128 4.58 1.48 2.64
N ILE A 129 4.29 1.47 3.94
CA ILE A 129 3.29 0.61 4.60
C ILE A 129 1.91 1.21 4.38
#